data_AF-A0AAW2K2T6-F1
#
_entry.id   AF-A0AAW2K2T6-F1
#
_cell.length_a   1.000
_cell.length_b   1.000
_cell.length_c   1.000
_cell.angle_alpha   90.00
_cell.angle_beta   90.00
_cell.angle_gamma   90.00
#
_symmetry.space_group_name_H-M   'P 1'
#
loop_
_entity.id
_entity.type
_entity.pdbx_description
1 polymer ?
#
loop_
_entity_poly.entity_id
_entity_poly.type
_entity_poly.pdbx_seq_one_letter_code
_entity_poly.pdbx_strand_id
1 'polypeptide(L)'
;MKRFRSGEWNGIHFSGVPHFSNSIFKPEMVFKGGRLISVWEPYDSSSLKRVTLDKSGIICLYIMNARKDKWNPVYPNPRDPCDEYSQCGPYGICRIDRAIKCECFKGFAPKSQQDWDIQDWSDGCPRTRPLNCEGGDGFVKVSGVKHPDMLQFWFNSSMSLSECRAECLRNCNCTAYANPYITNGGSGCLIWFGDLIDTRDFIGMDNKQNIYVRVSNSEISEAELSTDLEKEKGKKRPLKLILISMVSGVLVSGFINGAIFLMTRRRRRAQKKNEDLELSVFKWTTIVAATNNFSKENVIGEGGFGPVYRGNLSADEEIAVKRMSRTSGQGLEEFKTEVILIAKLQHRNLIRLLGCCIEGEERVPAE
;
A
#
# COMPACT_ATOMS: atom_id res chain seq x y z
N MET A 1 12.54 37.72 -27.43
CA MET A 1 11.74 37.22 -26.29
C MET A 1 12.22 35.81 -25.95
N LYS A 2 12.53 35.52 -24.68
CA LYS A 2 12.87 34.16 -24.22
C LYS A 2 11.56 33.36 -24.10
N ARG A 3 11.53 32.12 -24.61
CA ARG A 3 10.35 31.23 -24.54
C ARG A 3 10.54 30.05 -23.60
N PHE A 4 11.75 29.51 -23.55
CA PHE A 4 12.13 28.36 -22.75
C PHE A 4 13.57 28.57 -22.26
N ARG A 5 13.89 28.06 -21.07
CA ARG A 5 15.25 27.98 -20.57
C ARG A 5 15.53 26.55 -20.12
N SER A 6 16.54 25.94 -20.71
CA SER A 6 17.00 24.58 -20.36
C SER A 6 17.58 24.47 -18.95
N GLY A 7 17.93 25.59 -18.33
CA GLY A 7 18.65 25.61 -17.06
C GLY A 7 20.16 25.44 -17.23
N GLU A 8 20.86 25.58 -16.12
CA GLU A 8 22.29 25.32 -15.98
C GLU A 8 22.61 23.82 -15.91
N TRP A 9 23.86 23.48 -16.20
CA TRP A 9 24.37 22.12 -16.06
C TRP A 9 24.63 21.80 -14.59
N ASN A 10 23.94 20.78 -14.05
CA ASN A 10 24.03 20.41 -12.64
C ASN A 10 25.06 19.29 -12.35
N GLY A 11 25.90 18.97 -13.31
CA GLY A 11 26.88 17.87 -13.23
C GLY A 11 26.37 16.55 -13.81
N ILE A 12 25.06 16.42 -14.03
CA ILE A 12 24.43 15.21 -14.56
C ILE A 12 23.54 15.53 -15.78
N HIS A 13 22.74 16.59 -15.70
CA HIS A 13 21.86 17.06 -16.77
C HIS A 13 21.63 18.57 -16.66
N PHE A 14 20.89 19.15 -17.61
CA PHE A 14 20.43 20.53 -17.49
C PHE A 14 19.21 20.61 -16.57
N SER A 15 19.18 21.56 -15.65
CA SER A 15 18.19 21.60 -14.56
C SER A 15 16.75 21.82 -15.01
N GLY A 16 16.53 22.47 -16.15
CA GLY A 16 15.22 22.68 -16.77
C GLY A 16 14.77 21.54 -17.69
N VAL A 17 15.60 20.49 -17.85
CA VAL A 17 15.24 19.29 -18.61
C VAL A 17 15.14 18.12 -17.62
N PRO A 18 13.95 17.52 -17.45
CA PRO A 18 13.77 16.45 -16.48
C PRO A 18 14.65 15.23 -16.78
N HIS A 19 15.28 14.68 -15.74
CA HIS A 19 16.12 13.50 -15.82
C HIS A 19 15.26 12.23 -15.81
N PHE A 20 15.14 11.57 -16.96
CA PHE A 20 14.43 10.29 -17.07
C PHE A 20 15.37 9.12 -16.76
N SER A 21 14.88 8.13 -16.01
CA SER A 21 15.62 6.89 -15.72
C SER A 21 16.01 6.10 -16.98
N ASN A 22 15.21 6.21 -18.04
CA ASN A 22 15.48 5.65 -19.37
C ASN A 22 15.89 6.76 -20.35
N SER A 23 16.86 7.60 -19.97
CA SER A 23 17.33 8.66 -20.86
C SER A 23 17.82 8.05 -22.18
N ILE A 24 17.38 8.61 -23.30
CA ILE A 24 17.70 8.14 -24.66
C ILE A 24 19.12 8.55 -25.07
N PHE A 25 19.63 9.58 -24.39
CA PHE A 25 20.94 10.17 -24.57
C PHE A 25 21.63 10.35 -23.24
N LYS A 26 22.94 10.14 -23.24
CA LYS A 26 23.84 10.57 -22.19
C LYS A 26 24.24 12.02 -22.50
N PRO A 27 23.71 13.01 -21.76
CA PRO A 27 24.19 14.36 -21.94
C PRO A 27 25.62 14.47 -21.40
N GLU A 28 26.46 15.17 -22.14
CA GLU A 28 27.83 15.48 -21.75
C GLU A 28 28.11 16.95 -22.02
N MET A 29 28.79 17.60 -21.08
CA MET A 29 29.28 18.95 -21.25
C MET A 29 30.78 18.90 -21.47
N VAL A 30 31.20 19.13 -22.71
CA VAL A 30 32.59 19.03 -23.16
C VAL A 30 33.12 20.43 -23.41
N PHE A 31 34.31 20.73 -22.89
CA PHE A 31 35.01 21.96 -23.23
C PHE A 31 35.97 21.70 -24.39
N LYS A 32 35.69 22.30 -25.56
CA LYS A 32 36.51 22.10 -26.78
C LYS A 32 36.83 23.45 -27.40
N GLY A 33 38.12 23.75 -27.52
CA GLY A 33 38.61 24.98 -28.18
C GLY A 33 38.10 26.27 -27.54
N GLY A 34 38.03 26.33 -26.21
CA GLY A 34 37.51 27.50 -25.50
C GLY A 34 35.98 27.60 -25.46
N ARG A 35 35.26 26.65 -26.06
CA ARG A 35 33.79 26.63 -26.10
C ARG A 35 33.26 25.50 -25.26
N LEU A 36 32.23 25.80 -24.49
CA LEU A 36 31.45 24.80 -23.80
C LEU A 36 30.41 24.23 -24.77
N ILE A 37 30.51 22.95 -25.08
CA ILE A 37 29.66 22.24 -26.03
C ILE A 37 28.88 21.19 -25.26
N SER A 38 27.56 21.23 -25.38
CA SER A 38 26.73 20.11 -24.96
C SER A 38 26.68 19.09 -26.09
N VAL A 39 27.12 17.87 -25.78
CA VAL A 39 27.05 16.71 -26.68
C VAL A 39 26.04 15.72 -26.10
N TRP A 40 25.26 15.10 -26.97
CA TRP A 40 24.28 14.09 -26.59
C TRP A 40 24.67 12.80 -27.29
N GLU A 41 25.24 11.85 -26.56
CA GLU A 41 25.54 10.53 -27.10
C GLU A 41 24.34 9.60 -26.88
N PRO A 42 23.79 8.96 -27.92
CA PRO A 42 22.69 8.04 -27.73
C PRO A 42 23.18 6.80 -26.96
N TYR A 43 22.46 6.39 -25.90
CA TYR A 43 22.81 5.15 -25.16
C TYR A 43 22.74 3.89 -26.05
N ASP A 44 21.89 3.96 -27.05
CA ASP A 44 21.70 2.93 -28.07
C ASP A 44 21.85 3.57 -29.45
N SER A 45 22.89 3.20 -30.19
CA SER A 45 23.17 3.69 -31.53
C SER A 45 22.39 2.96 -32.63
N SER A 46 21.66 1.88 -32.29
CA SER A 46 20.87 1.12 -33.27
C SER A 46 19.63 1.88 -33.75
N SER A 47 19.18 2.89 -32.99
CA SER A 47 18.05 3.74 -33.33
C SER A 47 18.49 5.16 -33.68
N LEU A 48 18.13 5.62 -34.88
CA LEU A 48 18.37 7.01 -35.29
C LEU A 48 17.54 7.96 -34.41
N LYS A 49 18.20 9.00 -33.90
CA LYS A 49 17.60 10.02 -33.07
C LYS A 49 18.01 11.39 -33.58
N ARG A 50 17.12 12.38 -33.45
CA ARG A 50 17.41 13.77 -33.83
C ARG A 50 16.69 14.75 -32.92
N VAL A 51 17.30 15.89 -32.70
CA VAL A 51 16.67 17.07 -32.08
C VAL A 51 16.41 18.08 -33.18
N THR A 52 15.20 18.63 -33.24
CA THR A 52 14.85 19.66 -34.22
C THR A 52 14.23 20.86 -33.52
N LEU A 53 14.56 22.06 -33.99
CA LEU A 53 13.83 23.29 -33.69
C LEU A 53 12.91 23.60 -34.87
N ASP A 54 11.60 23.63 -34.62
CA ASP A 54 10.66 23.99 -35.67
C ASP A 54 10.47 25.52 -35.78
N LYS A 55 9.74 25.96 -36.80
CA LYS A 55 9.44 27.39 -37.05
C LYS A 55 8.56 28.02 -35.96
N SER A 56 7.83 27.20 -35.20
CA SER A 56 7.02 27.63 -34.06
C SER A 56 7.88 27.86 -32.82
N GLY A 57 9.18 27.56 -32.87
CA GLY A 57 10.10 27.73 -31.74
C GLY A 57 10.09 26.57 -30.76
N ILE A 58 9.54 25.41 -31.14
CA ILE A 58 9.49 24.21 -30.29
C ILE A 58 10.71 23.35 -30.58
N ILE A 59 11.47 23.02 -29.54
CA ILE A 59 12.56 22.05 -29.61
C ILE A 59 11.98 20.68 -29.28
N CYS A 60 12.06 19.74 -30.21
CA CYS A 60 11.55 18.40 -29.98
C CYS A 60 12.59 17.33 -30.30
N LEU A 61 12.68 16.34 -29.40
CA LEU A 61 13.44 15.13 -29.62
C LEU A 61 12.59 14.10 -30.37
N TYR A 62 13.16 13.47 -31.40
CA TYR A 62 12.54 12.41 -32.18
C TYR A 62 13.37 11.13 -32.17
N ILE A 63 12.68 9.99 -32.14
CA ILE A 63 13.25 8.66 -32.40
C ILE A 63 12.66 8.11 -33.70
N MET A 64 13.52 7.57 -34.56
CA MET A 64 13.08 6.88 -35.77
C MET A 64 12.48 5.51 -35.42
N ASN A 65 11.26 5.27 -35.86
CA ASN A 65 10.66 3.95 -35.89
C ASN A 65 10.91 3.32 -37.27
N ALA A 66 12.01 2.57 -37.40
CA ALA A 66 12.40 1.92 -38.65
C ALA A 66 11.32 1.00 -39.23
N ARG A 67 10.48 0.37 -38.38
CA ARG A 67 9.40 -0.53 -38.84
C ARG A 67 8.26 0.20 -39.55
N LYS A 68 8.05 1.49 -39.22
CA LYS A 68 6.96 2.32 -39.75
C LYS A 68 7.46 3.47 -40.62
N ASP A 69 8.77 3.55 -40.86
CA ASP A 69 9.46 4.66 -41.50
C ASP A 69 8.96 6.04 -41.02
N LYS A 70 8.86 6.18 -39.69
CA LYS A 70 8.25 7.35 -39.07
C LYS A 70 9.08 7.86 -37.89
N TRP A 71 9.27 9.18 -37.84
CA TRP A 71 9.81 9.86 -36.68
C TRP A 71 8.72 10.03 -35.61
N ASN A 72 8.92 9.42 -34.46
CA ASN A 72 8.05 9.57 -33.30
C ASN A 72 8.57 10.70 -32.41
N PRO A 73 7.73 11.68 -32.05
CA PRO A 73 8.12 12.69 -31.06
C PRO A 73 8.22 12.04 -29.69
N VAL A 74 9.26 12.40 -28.95
CA VAL A 74 9.50 11.93 -27.58
C VAL A 74 9.13 13.03 -26.59
N TYR A 75 9.75 14.20 -26.73
CA TYR A 75 9.62 15.29 -25.78
C TYR A 75 9.75 16.65 -26.46
N PRO A 76 8.67 17.45 -26.52
CA PRO A 76 8.74 18.86 -26.92
C PRO A 76 9.12 19.76 -25.74
N ASN A 77 9.86 20.84 -26.01
CA ASN A 77 10.15 21.92 -25.07
C ASN A 77 9.63 23.24 -25.66
N PRO A 78 8.88 24.06 -24.89
CA PRO A 78 8.31 23.77 -23.57
C PRO A 78 7.36 22.55 -23.57
N ARG A 79 7.35 21.73 -22.51
CA ARG A 79 6.42 20.59 -22.41
C ARG A 79 5.08 21.00 -21.85
N ASP A 80 5.13 21.83 -20.82
CA ASP A 80 3.98 22.26 -20.04
C ASP A 80 4.13 23.76 -19.73
N PRO A 81 3.06 24.44 -19.28
CA PRO A 81 3.12 25.88 -19.03
C PRO A 81 4.20 26.30 -18.01
N CYS A 82 4.68 25.41 -17.13
CA CYS A 82 5.77 25.76 -16.20
C CYS A 82 7.16 25.75 -16.86
N ASP A 83 7.28 25.25 -18.09
CA ASP A 83 8.50 25.35 -18.89
C ASP A 83 8.54 26.67 -19.70
N GLU A 84 7.42 27.38 -19.81
CA GLU A 84 7.38 28.71 -20.40
C GLU A 84 8.17 29.69 -19.54
N TYR A 85 9.05 30.44 -20.21
CA TYR A 85 9.98 31.33 -19.51
C TYR A 85 9.22 32.39 -18.71
N SER A 86 9.53 32.49 -17.42
CA SER A 86 8.95 33.49 -16.50
C SER A 86 7.43 33.36 -16.26
N GLN A 87 6.89 32.13 -16.32
CA GLN A 87 5.47 31.89 -16.11
C GLN A 87 4.88 32.51 -14.83
N CYS A 88 5.61 32.48 -13.71
CA CYS A 88 5.14 32.95 -12.40
C CYS A 88 5.72 34.30 -11.95
N GLY A 89 6.37 35.03 -12.85
CA GLY A 89 7.02 36.31 -12.53
C GLY A 89 8.19 36.19 -11.51
N PRO A 90 8.73 37.33 -11.07
CA PRO A 90 9.77 37.40 -10.04
C PRO A 90 9.33 36.81 -8.69
N TYR A 91 10.20 36.01 -8.08
CA TYR A 91 10.00 35.35 -6.78
C TYR A 91 8.79 34.40 -6.71
N GLY A 92 8.20 34.06 -7.86
CA GLY A 92 7.21 33.00 -8.02
C GLY A 92 7.85 31.67 -8.42
N ILE A 93 7.24 30.57 -7.97
CA ILE A 93 7.59 29.19 -8.35
C ILE A 93 6.40 28.53 -9.03
N CYS A 94 6.65 27.91 -10.19
CA CYS A 94 5.64 27.17 -10.93
C CYS A 94 5.57 25.71 -10.47
N ARG A 95 4.36 25.25 -10.14
CA ARG A 95 4.01 23.90 -9.74
C ARG A 95 2.87 23.38 -10.59
N ILE A 96 3.17 22.40 -11.44
CA ILE A 96 2.23 21.92 -12.46
C ILE A 96 1.07 21.08 -11.88
N ASP A 97 1.22 20.55 -10.67
CA ASP A 97 0.24 19.70 -9.98
C ASP A 97 -0.79 20.50 -9.16
N ARG A 98 -0.61 21.83 -9.05
CA ARG A 98 -1.52 22.71 -8.31
C ARG A 98 -2.63 23.24 -9.20
N ALA A 99 -3.80 23.49 -8.60
CA ALA A 99 -4.91 24.15 -9.27
C ALA A 99 -4.56 25.57 -9.75
N ILE A 100 -3.89 26.33 -8.89
CA ILE A 100 -3.21 27.58 -9.23
C ILE A 100 -1.73 27.24 -9.35
N LYS A 101 -1.19 27.30 -10.57
CA LYS A 101 0.16 26.80 -10.86
C LYS A 101 1.27 27.63 -10.24
N CYS A 102 1.03 28.91 -9.98
CA CYS A 102 2.04 29.80 -9.42
C CYS A 102 1.82 30.02 -7.93
N GLU A 103 2.89 29.83 -7.17
CA GLU A 103 2.96 30.13 -5.75
C GLU A 103 4.13 31.10 -5.50
N CYS A 104 4.01 31.99 -4.52
CA CYS A 104 5.14 32.80 -4.09
C CYS A 104 6.10 31.96 -3.23
N PHE A 105 7.40 32.29 -3.26
CA PHE A 105 8.32 31.77 -2.24
C PHE A 105 7.85 32.16 -0.83
N LYS A 106 8.19 31.34 0.16
CA LYS A 106 7.90 31.67 1.57
C LYS A 106 8.59 32.98 1.97
N GLY A 107 7.85 33.87 2.65
CA GLY A 107 8.29 35.24 2.96
C GLY A 107 8.05 36.26 1.84
N PHE A 108 7.24 35.88 0.84
CA PHE A 108 6.81 36.72 -0.26
C PHE A 108 5.30 36.54 -0.48
N ALA A 109 4.66 37.56 -1.04
CA ALA A 109 3.22 37.56 -1.32
C ALA A 109 2.95 38.24 -2.67
N PRO A 110 1.82 37.92 -3.33
CA PRO A 110 1.45 38.57 -4.59
C PRO A 110 1.45 40.08 -4.46
N LYS A 111 2.01 40.78 -5.45
CA LYS A 111 1.98 42.25 -5.48
C LYS A 111 0.55 42.78 -5.57
N SER A 112 -0.30 42.07 -6.30
CA SER A 112 -1.72 42.35 -6.50
C SER A 112 -2.51 41.06 -6.38
N GLN A 113 -3.37 40.96 -5.36
CA GLN A 113 -4.22 39.79 -5.19
C GLN A 113 -5.27 39.68 -6.30
N GLN A 114 -5.75 40.82 -6.81
CA GLN A 114 -6.74 40.86 -7.89
C GLN A 114 -6.18 40.24 -9.18
N ASP A 115 -4.95 40.60 -9.55
CA ASP A 115 -4.26 40.04 -10.73
C ASP A 115 -3.97 38.55 -10.50
N TRP A 116 -3.54 38.19 -9.29
CA TRP A 116 -3.26 36.81 -8.92
C TRP A 116 -4.49 35.90 -9.03
N ASP A 117 -5.66 36.40 -8.61
CA ASP A 117 -6.94 35.68 -8.63
C ASP A 117 -7.45 35.44 -10.07
N ILE A 118 -7.09 36.31 -11.01
CA ILE A 118 -7.37 36.14 -12.44
C ILE A 118 -6.22 35.45 -13.20
N GLN A 119 -5.25 34.88 -12.47
CA GLN A 119 -4.10 34.15 -13.00
C GLN A 119 -3.10 35.01 -13.79
N ASP A 120 -3.02 36.30 -13.49
CA ASP A 120 -1.93 37.16 -13.92
C ASP A 120 -0.86 37.23 -12.82
N TRP A 121 0.30 36.67 -13.11
CA TRP A 121 1.45 36.57 -12.20
C TRP A 121 2.62 37.45 -12.63
N SER A 122 2.44 38.31 -13.66
CA SER A 122 3.55 39.05 -14.27
C SER A 122 4.28 39.97 -13.29
N ASP A 123 3.53 40.50 -12.33
CA ASP A 123 4.01 41.43 -11.31
C ASP A 123 4.77 40.75 -10.16
N GLY A 124 4.74 39.41 -10.13
CA GLY A 124 5.50 38.59 -9.20
C GLY A 124 5.11 38.78 -7.73
N CYS A 125 6.07 38.43 -6.87
CA CYS A 125 5.88 38.36 -5.43
C CYS A 125 6.91 39.24 -4.71
N PRO A 126 6.58 40.48 -4.28
CA PRO A 126 7.44 41.23 -3.37
C PRO A 126 7.57 40.55 -2.00
N ARG A 127 8.64 40.90 -1.28
CA ARG A 127 8.87 40.43 0.09
C ARG A 127 7.80 40.97 1.02
N THR A 128 7.33 40.13 1.94
CA THR A 128 6.40 40.54 3.00
C THR A 128 7.08 41.39 4.07
N ARG A 129 8.37 41.14 4.32
CA ARG A 129 9.19 41.86 5.30
C ARG A 129 10.52 42.30 4.71
N PRO A 130 11.01 43.50 5.07
CA PRO A 130 12.32 43.96 4.64
C PRO A 130 13.43 43.09 5.23
N LEU A 131 14.54 43.00 4.50
CA LEU A 131 15.75 42.34 4.98
C LEU A 131 16.50 43.22 5.97
N ASN A 132 17.20 42.60 6.91
CA ASN A 132 18.15 43.23 7.80
C ASN A 132 19.52 42.54 7.65
N CYS A 133 20.37 43.13 6.81
CA CYS A 133 21.68 42.59 6.47
C CYS A 133 22.64 42.49 7.68
N GLU A 134 22.42 43.26 8.75
CA GLU A 134 23.30 43.33 9.93
C GLU A 134 23.10 42.16 10.92
N GLY A 135 22.62 41.02 10.42
CA GLY A 135 22.44 39.78 11.21
C GLY A 135 20.99 39.41 11.50
N GLY A 136 20.02 40.13 10.89
CA GLY A 136 18.59 39.82 11.00
C GLY A 136 18.03 39.00 9.84
N ASP A 137 18.88 38.49 8.94
CA ASP A 137 18.49 37.68 7.79
C ASP A 137 18.83 36.20 7.96
N GLY A 138 18.09 35.35 7.26
CA GLY A 138 18.45 33.96 7.06
C GLY A 138 17.94 33.44 5.73
N PHE A 139 17.76 32.13 5.61
CA PHE A 139 17.37 31.50 4.35
C PHE A 139 16.33 30.41 4.55
N VAL A 140 15.37 30.36 3.64
CA VAL A 140 14.44 29.24 3.51
C VAL A 140 14.91 28.33 2.39
N LYS A 141 15.05 27.04 2.70
CA LYS A 141 15.37 26.00 1.71
C LYS A 141 14.14 25.68 0.87
N VAL A 142 14.29 25.71 -0.44
CA VAL A 142 13.31 25.21 -1.42
C VAL A 142 13.94 24.04 -2.16
N SER A 143 13.29 22.87 -2.10
CA SER A 143 13.84 21.62 -2.62
C SER A 143 13.30 21.23 -3.98
N GLY A 144 14.14 20.59 -4.79
CA GLY A 144 13.75 19.95 -6.04
C GLY A 144 13.34 20.90 -7.15
N VAL A 145 14.04 22.02 -7.30
CA VAL A 145 13.68 23.08 -8.24
C VAL A 145 14.66 23.20 -9.41
N LYS A 146 14.14 23.67 -10.55
CA LYS A 146 14.93 24.35 -11.57
C LYS A 146 15.43 25.66 -10.97
N HIS A 147 16.75 25.86 -10.85
CA HIS A 147 17.25 27.14 -10.31
C HIS A 147 16.80 28.33 -11.16
N PRO A 148 16.64 29.53 -10.59
CA PRO A 148 16.27 30.73 -11.32
C PRO A 148 17.23 31.06 -12.47
N ASP A 149 16.79 31.92 -13.41
CA ASP A 149 17.67 32.44 -14.45
C ASP A 149 18.90 33.16 -13.85
N MET A 150 20.06 32.92 -14.44
CA MET A 150 21.34 33.46 -13.99
C MET A 150 21.57 34.84 -14.63
N LEU A 151 20.65 35.78 -14.39
CA LEU A 151 20.74 37.14 -14.92
C LEU A 151 21.77 38.00 -14.18
N GLN A 152 21.77 37.90 -12.86
CA GLN A 152 22.70 38.58 -11.96
C GLN A 152 23.20 37.57 -10.93
N PHE A 153 24.38 37.01 -11.17
CA PHE A 153 24.87 35.88 -10.40
C PHE A 153 26.39 35.93 -10.19
N TRP A 154 26.85 35.15 -9.22
CA TRP A 154 28.25 34.82 -9.02
C TRP A 154 28.41 33.33 -8.78
N PHE A 155 29.49 32.75 -9.30
CA PHE A 155 29.73 31.32 -9.28
C PHE A 155 31.15 31.01 -8.83
N ASN A 156 31.29 29.98 -8.00
CA ASN A 156 32.58 29.41 -7.60
C ASN A 156 32.46 27.87 -7.48
N SER A 157 33.23 27.12 -8.24
CA SER A 157 33.15 25.65 -8.26
C SER A 157 33.74 24.97 -7.01
N SER A 158 34.64 25.65 -6.29
CA SER A 158 35.44 25.04 -5.21
C SER A 158 34.84 25.24 -3.82
N MET A 159 33.94 26.21 -3.67
CA MET A 159 33.34 26.54 -2.38
C MET A 159 32.33 25.50 -1.90
N SER A 160 32.31 25.29 -0.59
CA SER A 160 31.28 24.53 0.11
C SER A 160 29.97 25.31 0.23
N LEU A 161 28.88 24.60 0.51
CA LEU A 161 27.58 25.22 0.74
C LEU A 161 27.57 26.15 1.97
N SER A 162 28.31 25.81 3.03
CA SER A 162 28.44 26.64 4.23
C SER A 162 29.19 27.94 3.97
N GLU A 163 30.28 27.89 3.18
CA GLU A 163 30.99 29.09 2.75
C GLU A 163 30.10 29.94 1.83
N CYS A 164 29.34 29.30 0.94
CA CYS A 164 28.39 29.98 0.07
C CYS A 164 27.32 30.74 0.86
N ARG A 165 26.80 30.12 1.92
CA ARG A 165 25.88 30.77 2.86
C ARG A 165 26.51 31.98 3.54
N ALA A 166 27.73 31.85 4.05
CA ALA A 166 28.44 32.93 4.72
C ALA A 166 28.71 34.11 3.77
N GLU A 167 29.12 33.82 2.53
CA GLU A 167 29.41 34.83 1.53
C GLU A 167 28.15 35.58 1.07
N CYS A 168 27.04 34.86 0.92
CA CYS A 168 25.75 35.47 0.63
C CYS A 168 25.24 36.35 1.79
N LEU A 169 25.39 35.92 3.06
CA LEU A 169 25.02 36.76 4.22
C LEU A 169 25.82 38.06 4.26
N ARG A 170 27.12 37.98 3.99
CA ARG A 170 28.05 39.12 3.99
C ARG A 170 27.70 40.16 2.91
N ASN A 171 27.08 39.75 1.82
CA ASN A 171 26.68 40.62 0.72
C ASN A 171 25.19 40.98 0.81
N CYS A 172 24.87 42.23 1.15
CA CYS A 172 23.47 42.67 1.33
C CYS A 172 22.61 42.61 0.07
N ASN A 173 23.22 42.54 -1.11
CA ASN A 173 22.48 42.39 -2.37
C ASN A 173 22.17 40.93 -2.69
N CYS A 174 22.75 39.96 -1.98
CA CYS A 174 22.48 38.55 -2.23
C CYS A 174 21.01 38.22 -1.93
N THR A 175 20.31 37.61 -2.89
CA THR A 175 18.90 37.21 -2.77
C THR A 175 18.70 35.71 -2.59
N ALA A 176 19.63 34.89 -3.08
CA ALA A 176 19.62 33.44 -2.89
C ALA A 176 21.00 32.82 -3.13
N TYR A 177 21.19 31.58 -2.68
CA TYR A 177 22.34 30.75 -3.05
C TYR A 177 21.98 29.27 -3.21
N ALA A 178 22.84 28.50 -3.87
CA ALA A 178 22.69 27.06 -4.07
C ALA A 178 24.03 26.37 -4.38
N ASN A 179 24.05 25.04 -4.27
CA ASN A 179 25.04 24.23 -4.98
C ASN A 179 24.60 24.09 -6.45
N PRO A 180 25.42 24.52 -7.43
CA PRO A 180 25.13 24.31 -8.85
C PRO A 180 25.25 22.84 -9.25
N TYR A 181 26.18 22.09 -8.65
CA TYR A 181 26.37 20.67 -8.95
C TYR A 181 25.73 19.79 -7.88
N ILE A 182 25.01 18.74 -8.30
CA ILE A 182 24.31 17.81 -7.40
C ILE A 182 25.10 16.51 -7.14
N THR A 183 26.22 16.31 -7.83
CA THR A 183 27.11 15.15 -7.66
C THR A 183 27.77 15.16 -6.28
N ASN A 184 28.07 13.97 -5.73
CA ASN A 184 28.81 13.80 -4.47
C ASN A 184 28.19 14.54 -3.25
N GLY A 185 26.86 14.65 -3.20
CA GLY A 185 26.17 15.33 -2.09
C GLY A 185 26.03 16.85 -2.24
N GLY A 186 26.50 17.40 -3.37
CA GLY A 186 26.39 18.82 -3.69
C GLY A 186 27.75 19.52 -3.62
N SER A 187 28.10 20.30 -4.65
CA SER A 187 29.35 21.07 -4.66
C SER A 187 29.23 22.38 -5.42
N GLY A 188 30.16 23.30 -5.12
CA GLY A 188 30.22 24.64 -5.67
C GLY A 188 29.23 25.60 -5.00
N CYS A 189 29.34 26.87 -5.38
CA CYS A 189 28.52 27.97 -4.89
C CYS A 189 28.00 28.77 -6.07
N LEU A 190 26.68 28.95 -6.10
CA LEU A 190 25.99 29.83 -7.04
C LEU A 190 25.16 30.81 -6.22
N ILE A 191 25.37 32.10 -6.43
CA ILE A 191 24.73 33.20 -5.69
C ILE A 191 23.98 34.09 -6.68
N TRP A 192 22.78 34.56 -6.31
CA TRP A 192 21.98 35.53 -7.07
C TRP A 192 21.92 36.89 -6.36
N PHE A 193 21.84 37.98 -7.12
CA PHE A 193 21.83 39.38 -6.60
C PHE A 193 20.60 40.22 -7.00
N GLY A 194 19.58 39.61 -7.60
CA GLY A 194 18.38 40.31 -8.05
C GLY A 194 17.13 39.42 -8.00
N ASP A 195 16.20 39.68 -8.90
CA ASP A 195 14.96 38.93 -9.03
C ASP A 195 15.23 37.46 -9.36
N LEU A 196 14.57 36.57 -8.62
CA LEU A 196 14.59 35.13 -8.88
C LEU A 196 13.45 34.82 -9.85
N ILE A 197 13.76 34.60 -11.11
CA ILE A 197 12.78 34.41 -12.19
C ILE A 197 12.92 33.03 -12.82
N ASP A 198 11.83 32.50 -13.39
CA ASP A 198 11.82 31.25 -14.16
C ASP A 198 12.21 30.01 -13.32
N THR A 199 11.64 29.93 -12.11
CA THR A 199 11.78 28.79 -11.19
C THR A 199 10.54 27.90 -11.25
N ARG A 200 10.75 26.58 -11.27
CA ARG A 200 9.68 25.57 -11.18
C ARG A 200 10.13 24.38 -10.35
N ASP A 201 9.19 23.61 -9.83
CA ASP A 201 9.48 22.31 -9.22
C ASP A 201 9.33 21.15 -10.21
N PHE A 202 9.92 20.00 -9.87
CA PHE A 202 9.75 18.74 -10.59
C PHE A 202 9.27 17.66 -9.62
N ILE A 203 7.95 17.53 -9.48
CA ILE A 203 7.34 16.56 -8.56
C ILE A 203 7.47 15.15 -9.10
N GLY A 204 7.75 14.19 -8.20
CA GLY A 204 7.91 12.78 -8.55
C GLY A 204 9.25 12.42 -9.20
N MET A 205 10.18 13.37 -9.26
CA MET A 205 11.55 13.12 -9.72
C MET A 205 12.51 13.26 -8.54
N ASP A 206 13.57 12.46 -8.51
CA ASP A 206 14.67 12.60 -7.55
C ASP A 206 15.52 13.85 -7.87
N ASN A 207 14.89 15.01 -7.98
CA ASN A 207 15.58 16.27 -8.20
C ASN A 207 16.21 16.72 -6.89
N LYS A 208 17.53 16.57 -6.79
CA LYS A 208 18.32 16.94 -5.60
C LYS A 208 18.73 18.41 -5.59
N GLN A 209 18.28 19.18 -6.58
CA GLN A 209 18.67 20.56 -6.75
C GLN A 209 17.85 21.47 -5.82
N ASN A 210 18.52 21.99 -4.80
CA ASN A 210 17.92 22.88 -3.79
C ASN A 210 18.38 24.32 -4.02
N ILE A 211 17.56 25.29 -3.63
CA ILE A 211 17.92 26.70 -3.53
C ILE A 211 17.61 27.22 -2.12
N TYR A 212 18.39 28.17 -1.65
CA TYR A 212 18.24 28.81 -0.36
C TYR A 212 17.92 30.28 -0.59
N VAL A 213 16.65 30.66 -0.42
CA VAL A 213 16.16 32.01 -0.69
C VAL A 213 16.29 32.85 0.58
N ARG A 214 16.96 34.00 0.48
CA ARG A 214 17.17 34.91 1.62
C ARG A 214 15.84 35.47 2.07
N VAL A 215 15.59 35.52 3.38
CA VAL A 215 14.40 36.11 4.01
C VAL A 215 14.78 36.77 5.34
N SER A 216 13.89 37.59 5.89
CA SER A 216 14.03 38.09 7.26
C SER A 216 13.98 36.94 8.28
N ASN A 217 14.76 37.02 9.35
CA ASN A 217 14.80 36.02 10.41
C ASN A 217 13.44 35.87 11.13
N SER A 218 12.61 36.91 11.16
CA SER A 218 11.27 36.81 11.75
C SER A 218 10.34 35.89 10.95
N GLU A 219 10.50 35.82 9.62
CA GLU A 219 9.80 34.86 8.76
C GLU A 219 10.24 33.41 9.07
N ILE A 220 11.50 33.21 9.43
CA ILE A 220 12.05 31.89 9.79
C ILE A 220 11.47 31.43 11.13
N SER A 221 11.40 32.32 12.12
CA SER A 221 10.81 31.98 13.42
C SER A 221 9.32 31.62 13.32
N GLU A 222 8.55 32.34 12.48
CA GLU A 222 7.15 32.02 12.22
C GLU A 222 7.00 30.73 11.41
N ALA A 223 7.94 30.47 10.49
CA ALA A 223 8.02 29.21 9.76
C ALA A 223 8.24 28.02 10.70
N GLU A 224 9.18 28.12 11.64
CA GLU A 224 9.47 27.06 12.60
C GLU A 224 8.30 26.85 13.55
N LEU A 225 7.70 27.93 14.07
CA LEU A 225 6.52 27.87 14.93
C LEU A 225 5.33 27.21 14.24
N SER A 226 5.05 27.57 12.98
CA SER A 226 3.97 26.96 12.19
C SER A 226 4.24 25.47 11.91
N THR A 227 5.49 25.09 11.63
CA THR A 227 5.88 23.69 11.40
C THR A 227 5.76 22.85 12.68
N ASP A 228 6.09 23.43 13.84
CA ASP A 228 5.92 22.78 15.14
C ASP A 228 4.43 22.60 15.49
N LEU A 229 3.60 23.60 15.20
CA LEU A 229 2.14 23.50 15.35
C LEU A 229 1.54 22.42 14.42
N GLU A 230 2.06 22.25 13.20
CA GLU A 230 1.65 21.18 12.29
C GLU A 230 2.13 19.79 12.73
N LYS A 231 3.36 19.68 13.25
CA LYS A 231 3.86 18.44 13.88
C LYS A 231 3.03 18.04 15.11
N GLU A 232 2.60 19.02 15.91
CA GLU A 232 1.68 18.81 17.04
C GLU A 232 0.30 18.35 16.56
N LYS A 233 -0.25 18.93 15.49
CA LYS A 233 -1.51 18.47 14.87
C LYS A 233 -1.38 17.05 14.28
N GLY A 234 -0.23 16.70 13.72
CA GLY A 234 0.08 15.36 13.20
C GLY A 234 0.35 14.30 14.29
N LYS A 235 0.54 14.71 15.55
CA LYS A 235 0.76 13.83 16.71
C LYS A 235 -0.50 13.48 17.49
N LYS A 236 -1.70 13.85 17.02
CA LYS A 236 -2.93 13.26 17.58
C LYS A 236 -3.02 11.80 17.14
N ARG A 237 -2.44 10.90 17.94
CA ARG A 237 -2.83 9.48 17.94
C ARG A 237 -4.36 9.46 17.94
N PRO A 238 -5.03 8.78 16.99
CA PRO A 238 -6.48 8.79 16.96
C PRO A 238 -6.96 8.07 18.22
N LEU A 239 -7.37 8.84 19.23
CA LEU A 239 -7.93 8.33 20.49
C LEU A 239 -9.08 7.34 20.23
N LYS A 240 -9.74 7.48 19.07
CA LYS A 240 -10.75 6.57 18.53
C LYS A 240 -10.26 5.12 18.32
N LEU A 241 -8.99 4.88 17.97
CA LEU A 241 -8.46 3.51 17.77
C LEU A 241 -8.23 2.76 19.10
N ILE A 242 -7.87 3.47 20.17
CA ILE A 242 -7.66 2.85 21.50
C ILE A 242 -9.00 2.41 22.11
N LEU A 243 -10.06 3.21 21.94
CA LEU A 243 -11.42 2.88 22.39
C LEU A 243 -12.00 1.67 21.62
N ILE A 244 -11.78 1.58 20.30
CA ILE A 244 -12.24 0.44 19.50
C ILE A 244 -11.47 -0.84 19.89
N SER A 245 -10.17 -0.74 20.18
CA SER A 245 -9.36 -1.86 20.68
C SER A 245 -9.87 -2.39 22.02
N MET A 246 -10.15 -1.51 22.99
CA MET A 246 -10.65 -1.93 24.31
C MET A 246 -12.03 -2.60 24.24
N VAL A 247 -12.95 -2.07 23.43
CA VAL A 247 -14.29 -2.69 23.26
C VAL A 247 -14.18 -4.05 22.59
N SER A 248 -13.32 -4.20 21.58
CA SER A 248 -13.11 -5.47 20.88
C SER A 248 -12.51 -6.55 21.80
N GLY A 249 -11.56 -6.19 22.68
CA GLY A 249 -10.96 -7.13 23.63
C GLY A 249 -11.94 -7.65 24.68
N VAL A 250 -12.87 -6.81 25.15
CA VAL A 250 -13.91 -7.22 26.11
C VAL A 250 -14.92 -8.15 25.44
N LEU A 251 -15.32 -7.87 24.20
CA LEU A 251 -16.23 -8.75 23.45
C LEU A 251 -15.60 -10.13 23.20
N VAL A 252 -14.35 -10.18 22.72
CA VAL A 252 -13.65 -11.45 22.45
C VAL A 252 -13.45 -12.27 23.71
N SER A 253 -13.05 -11.64 24.82
CA SER A 253 -12.90 -12.35 26.10
C SER A 253 -14.24 -12.85 26.65
N GLY A 254 -15.33 -12.11 26.47
CA GLY A 254 -16.69 -12.56 26.77
C GLY A 254 -17.12 -13.77 25.94
N PHE A 255 -16.84 -13.76 24.63
CA PHE A 255 -17.14 -14.90 23.74
C PHE A 255 -16.34 -16.15 24.10
N ILE A 256 -15.05 -16.02 24.41
CA ILE A 256 -14.20 -17.16 24.81
C ILE A 256 -14.70 -17.77 26.13
N ASN A 257 -14.96 -16.94 27.15
CA ASN A 257 -15.47 -17.42 28.43
C ASN A 257 -16.88 -18.02 28.30
N GLY A 258 -17.74 -17.43 27.46
CA GLY A 258 -19.07 -17.98 27.14
C GLY A 258 -19.00 -19.32 26.42
N ALA A 259 -18.08 -19.48 25.46
CA ALA A 259 -17.84 -20.74 24.76
C ALA A 259 -17.36 -21.83 25.72
N ILE A 260 -16.41 -21.51 26.62
CA ILE A 260 -15.93 -22.45 27.65
C ILE A 260 -17.07 -22.85 28.60
N PHE A 261 -17.91 -21.90 29.01
CA PHE A 261 -19.09 -22.19 29.85
C PHE A 261 -20.12 -23.08 29.13
N LEU A 262 -20.38 -22.84 27.85
CA LEU A 262 -21.29 -23.67 27.05
C LEU A 262 -20.72 -25.07 26.81
N MET A 263 -19.41 -25.22 26.57
CA MET A 263 -18.76 -26.51 26.41
C MET A 263 -18.79 -27.33 27.71
N THR A 264 -18.53 -26.71 28.86
CA THR A 264 -18.61 -27.38 30.17
C THR A 264 -20.06 -27.76 30.52
N ARG A 265 -21.05 -26.90 30.19
CA ARG A 265 -22.48 -27.23 30.37
C ARG A 265 -22.95 -28.34 29.43
N ARG A 266 -22.45 -28.39 28.18
CA ARG A 266 -22.72 -29.50 27.25
C ARG A 266 -22.11 -30.81 27.73
N ARG A 267 -20.87 -30.80 28.24
CA ARG A 267 -20.25 -32.00 28.84
C ARG A 267 -21.05 -32.52 30.04
N ARG A 268 -21.49 -31.64 30.95
CA ARG A 268 -22.36 -32.04 32.08
C ARG A 268 -23.72 -32.60 31.63
N ARG A 269 -24.32 -32.06 30.55
CA ARG A 269 -25.56 -32.60 29.97
C ARG A 269 -25.37 -33.91 29.20
N ALA A 270 -24.23 -34.10 28.55
CA ALA A 270 -23.89 -35.35 27.88
C ALA A 270 -23.65 -36.48 28.88
N GLN A 271 -23.00 -36.17 30.02
CA GLN A 271 -22.78 -37.13 31.10
C GLN A 271 -24.08 -37.49 31.83
N LYS A 272 -25.00 -36.53 32.03
CA LYS A 272 -26.32 -36.79 32.62
C LYS A 272 -27.32 -37.52 31.69
N LYS A 273 -27.05 -37.61 30.38
CA LYS A 273 -27.93 -38.30 29.41
C LYS A 273 -27.54 -39.77 29.18
N ASN A 274 -26.36 -40.20 29.66
CA ASN A 274 -25.84 -41.55 29.43
C ASN A 274 -26.09 -42.52 30.61
N GLU A 275 -26.65 -42.04 31.71
CA GLU A 275 -26.99 -42.85 32.90
C GLU A 275 -28.46 -43.34 32.92
N ASP A 276 -29.27 -43.04 31.90
CA ASP A 276 -30.74 -43.26 31.88
C ASP A 276 -31.21 -44.32 30.82
N LEU A 277 -30.35 -45.25 30.37
CA LEU A 277 -30.71 -46.35 29.47
C LEU A 277 -30.01 -47.67 29.86
N GLU A 278 -30.67 -48.51 30.67
CA GLU A 278 -30.26 -49.89 30.97
C GLU A 278 -30.64 -50.84 29.83
N LEU A 279 -29.79 -50.95 28.80
CA LEU A 279 -29.89 -51.95 27.73
C LEU A 279 -28.60 -52.78 27.69
N SER A 280 -28.70 -54.10 27.80
CA SER A 280 -27.57 -55.02 27.75
C SER A 280 -27.01 -55.13 26.32
N VAL A 281 -25.74 -54.75 26.13
CA VAL A 281 -25.04 -54.89 24.84
C VAL A 281 -24.31 -56.24 24.81
N PHE A 282 -24.74 -57.14 23.92
CA PHE A 282 -24.11 -58.45 23.75
C PHE A 282 -22.85 -58.33 22.87
N LYS A 283 -21.82 -59.13 23.19
CA LYS A 283 -20.62 -59.25 22.33
C LYS A 283 -20.96 -60.06 21.08
N TRP A 284 -20.38 -59.70 19.94
CA TRP A 284 -20.61 -60.38 18.66
C TRP A 284 -20.29 -61.88 18.72
N THR A 285 -19.20 -62.22 19.41
CA THR A 285 -18.78 -63.62 19.60
C THR A 285 -19.85 -64.47 20.28
N THR A 286 -20.62 -63.89 21.21
CA THR A 286 -21.73 -64.58 21.87
C THR A 286 -22.88 -64.88 20.91
N ILE A 287 -23.24 -63.90 20.06
CA ILE A 287 -24.34 -64.05 19.09
C ILE A 287 -23.98 -65.04 17.97
N VAL A 288 -22.73 -64.98 17.49
CA VAL A 288 -22.20 -65.94 16.51
C VAL A 288 -22.23 -67.35 17.07
N ALA A 289 -21.80 -67.56 18.31
CA ALA A 289 -21.85 -68.87 18.95
C ALA A 289 -23.30 -69.36 19.12
N ALA A 290 -24.19 -68.50 19.60
CA ALA A 290 -25.59 -68.85 19.87
C ALA A 290 -26.37 -69.28 18.62
N THR A 291 -26.04 -68.69 17.46
CA THR A 291 -26.71 -68.99 16.17
C THR A 291 -26.01 -70.07 15.34
N ASN A 292 -24.95 -70.69 15.89
CA ASN A 292 -24.04 -71.58 15.17
C ASN A 292 -23.51 -70.93 13.87
N ASN A 293 -22.91 -69.75 14.03
CA ASN A 293 -22.36 -68.91 12.97
C ASN A 293 -23.39 -68.57 11.87
N PHE A 294 -24.62 -68.25 12.27
CA PHE A 294 -25.72 -67.93 11.36
C PHE A 294 -25.99 -69.03 10.32
N SER A 295 -26.00 -70.30 10.75
CA SER A 295 -26.31 -71.45 9.89
C SER A 295 -27.68 -71.27 9.21
N LYS A 296 -27.77 -71.59 7.92
CA LYS A 296 -29.04 -71.53 7.16
C LYS A 296 -30.11 -72.47 7.73
N GLU A 297 -29.70 -73.53 8.43
CA GLU A 297 -30.60 -74.49 9.08
C GLU A 297 -31.36 -73.85 10.26
N ASN A 298 -30.82 -72.77 10.83
CA ASN A 298 -31.42 -72.05 11.95
C ASN A 298 -32.30 -70.87 11.50
N VAL A 299 -32.51 -70.66 10.19
CA VAL A 299 -33.35 -69.57 9.71
C VAL A 299 -34.82 -69.91 9.98
N ILE A 300 -35.47 -69.07 10.78
CA ILE A 300 -36.90 -69.20 11.12
C ILE A 300 -37.80 -68.28 10.30
N GLY A 301 -37.21 -67.32 9.58
CA GLY A 301 -37.92 -66.49 8.62
C GLY A 301 -36.99 -65.49 7.93
N GLU A 302 -37.30 -65.10 6.69
CA GLU A 302 -36.54 -64.10 5.94
C GLU A 302 -37.50 -63.13 5.22
N GLY A 303 -37.21 -61.83 5.31
CA GLY A 303 -37.98 -60.78 4.65
C GLY A 303 -37.09 -59.60 4.25
N GLY A 304 -37.70 -58.50 3.79
CA GLY A 304 -36.97 -57.34 3.24
C GLY A 304 -35.97 -56.66 4.20
N PHE A 305 -36.05 -56.94 5.50
CA PHE A 305 -35.14 -56.40 6.52
C PHE A 305 -34.00 -57.33 6.89
N GLY A 306 -33.95 -58.54 6.31
CA GLY A 306 -32.94 -59.56 6.54
C GLY A 306 -33.49 -60.82 7.23
N PRO A 307 -32.64 -61.87 7.36
CA PRO A 307 -33.01 -63.15 7.95
C PRO A 307 -33.06 -63.10 9.48
N VAL A 308 -33.97 -63.90 10.06
CA VAL A 308 -34.10 -64.16 11.49
C VAL A 308 -33.66 -65.60 11.78
N TYR A 309 -32.76 -65.75 12.74
CA TYR A 309 -32.18 -67.02 13.15
C TYR A 309 -32.67 -67.41 14.55
N ARG A 310 -32.94 -68.69 14.74
CA ARG A 310 -33.06 -69.30 16.07
C ARG A 310 -31.66 -69.47 16.66
N GLY A 311 -31.47 -69.04 17.91
CA GLY A 311 -30.21 -69.24 18.64
C GLY A 311 -30.47 -69.65 20.08
N ASN A 312 -29.46 -70.25 20.73
CA ASN A 312 -29.51 -70.57 22.15
C ASN A 312 -28.36 -69.86 22.87
N LEU A 313 -28.68 -69.00 23.84
CA LEU A 313 -27.67 -68.33 24.66
C LEU A 313 -27.11 -69.26 25.75
N SER A 314 -27.97 -70.16 26.24
CA SER A 314 -27.65 -71.23 27.18
C SER A 314 -28.59 -72.42 26.96
N ALA A 315 -28.42 -73.54 27.69
CA ALA A 315 -29.19 -74.77 27.46
C ALA A 315 -30.73 -74.60 27.52
N ASP A 316 -31.20 -73.62 28.31
CA ASP A 316 -32.62 -73.37 28.56
C ASP A 316 -33.09 -71.98 28.09
N GLU A 317 -32.25 -71.22 27.36
CA GLU A 317 -32.59 -69.87 26.88
C GLU A 317 -32.45 -69.77 25.36
N GLU A 318 -33.60 -69.90 24.70
CA GLU A 318 -33.77 -69.79 23.26
C GLU A 318 -34.15 -68.36 22.88
N ILE A 319 -33.50 -67.83 21.84
CA ILE A 319 -33.62 -66.45 21.38
C ILE A 319 -33.86 -66.37 19.88
N ALA A 320 -34.50 -65.30 19.44
CA ALA A 320 -34.61 -64.94 18.03
C ALA A 320 -33.60 -63.84 17.70
N VAL A 321 -32.72 -64.12 16.75
CA VAL A 321 -31.62 -63.24 16.35
C VAL A 321 -31.88 -62.74 14.94
N LYS A 322 -32.32 -61.48 14.80
CA LYS A 322 -32.57 -60.88 13.49
C LYS A 322 -31.28 -60.24 12.97
N ARG A 323 -30.77 -60.69 11.82
CA ARG A 323 -29.60 -60.07 11.19
C ARG A 323 -30.07 -59.09 10.13
N MET A 324 -29.79 -57.81 10.34
CA MET A 324 -30.22 -56.78 9.41
C MET A 324 -29.43 -56.84 8.10
N SER A 325 -30.11 -56.77 6.95
CA SER A 325 -29.44 -56.82 5.64
C SER A 325 -28.66 -55.53 5.34
N ARG A 326 -27.42 -55.67 4.84
CA ARG A 326 -26.51 -54.57 4.45
C ARG A 326 -27.04 -53.71 3.29
N THR A 327 -28.00 -54.18 2.51
CA THR A 327 -28.52 -53.50 1.31
C THR A 327 -29.84 -52.75 1.53
N SER A 328 -30.39 -52.75 2.76
CA SER A 328 -31.50 -51.87 3.09
C SER A 328 -30.98 -50.44 3.32
N GLY A 329 -31.53 -49.44 2.63
CA GLY A 329 -31.14 -48.02 2.75
C GLY A 329 -31.54 -47.38 4.09
N GLN A 330 -31.73 -48.19 5.13
CA GLN A 330 -32.22 -47.82 6.44
C GLN A 330 -31.01 -47.68 7.39
N GLY A 331 -30.74 -46.45 7.82
CA GLY A 331 -29.49 -46.03 8.44
C GLY A 331 -29.31 -46.46 9.89
N LEU A 332 -28.09 -46.33 10.42
CA LEU A 332 -27.73 -46.57 11.83
C LEU A 332 -28.67 -45.88 12.83
N GLU A 333 -29.21 -44.72 12.45
CA GLU A 333 -30.12 -43.93 13.28
C GLU A 333 -31.54 -44.49 13.34
N GLU A 334 -32.03 -45.16 12.29
CA GLU A 334 -33.33 -45.85 12.33
C GLU A 334 -33.25 -47.11 13.19
N PHE A 335 -32.15 -47.88 13.08
CA PHE A 335 -31.88 -49.01 13.96
C PHE A 335 -31.81 -48.61 15.44
N LYS A 336 -31.09 -47.53 15.77
CA LYS A 336 -31.05 -47.00 17.15
C LYS A 336 -32.44 -46.55 17.61
N THR A 337 -33.23 -45.93 16.74
CA THR A 337 -34.58 -45.46 17.07
C THR A 337 -35.50 -46.64 17.38
N GLU A 338 -35.45 -47.71 16.59
CA GLU A 338 -36.25 -48.93 16.79
C GLU A 338 -35.86 -49.66 18.09
N VAL A 339 -34.55 -49.87 18.32
CA VAL A 339 -34.04 -50.48 19.56
C VAL A 339 -34.42 -49.67 20.80
N ILE A 340 -34.31 -48.33 20.74
CA ILE A 340 -34.72 -47.44 21.85
C ILE A 340 -36.24 -47.49 22.05
N LEU A 341 -37.04 -47.60 20.99
CA LEU A 341 -38.50 -47.69 21.09
C LEU A 341 -38.95 -49.01 21.73
N ILE A 342 -38.42 -50.15 21.27
CA ILE A 342 -38.78 -51.47 21.81
C ILE A 342 -38.30 -51.58 23.27
N ALA A 343 -37.09 -51.10 23.59
CA ALA A 343 -36.58 -51.12 24.96
C ALA A 343 -37.42 -50.27 25.94
N LYS A 344 -38.05 -49.19 25.45
CA LYS A 344 -38.93 -48.33 26.26
C LYS A 344 -40.37 -48.83 26.35
N LEU A 345 -40.82 -49.69 25.44
CA LEU A 345 -42.19 -50.18 25.34
C LEU A 345 -42.30 -51.63 25.85
N GLN A 346 -42.09 -51.84 27.15
CA GLN A 346 -42.30 -53.14 27.78
C GLN A 346 -43.79 -53.35 28.11
N HIS A 347 -44.46 -54.20 27.35
CA HIS A 347 -45.87 -54.55 27.58
C HIS A 347 -46.07 -56.06 27.42
N ARG A 348 -46.98 -56.67 28.20
CA ARG A 348 -47.25 -58.12 28.23
C ARG A 348 -47.61 -58.79 26.89
N ASN A 349 -47.98 -58.00 25.89
CA ASN A 349 -48.38 -58.47 24.55
C ASN A 349 -47.39 -58.03 23.45
N LEU A 350 -46.23 -57.48 23.81
CA LEU A 350 -45.16 -57.08 22.88
C LEU A 350 -43.90 -57.90 23.18
N ILE A 351 -43.14 -58.23 22.13
CA ILE A 351 -41.90 -59.01 22.25
C ILE A 351 -40.87 -58.18 23.03
N ARG A 352 -40.19 -58.81 23.99
CA ARG A 352 -39.22 -58.14 24.87
C ARG A 352 -37.84 -58.24 24.24
N LEU A 353 -37.27 -57.12 23.82
CA LEU A 353 -35.87 -57.07 23.42
C LEU A 353 -34.96 -57.38 24.62
N LEU A 354 -34.14 -58.44 24.50
CA LEU A 354 -33.19 -58.85 25.53
C LEU A 354 -31.88 -58.05 25.44
N GLY A 355 -31.49 -57.67 24.23
CA GLY A 355 -30.32 -56.83 24.01
C GLY A 355 -30.01 -56.64 22.53
N CYS A 356 -28.89 -55.98 22.26
CA CYS A 356 -28.42 -55.79 20.89
C CYS A 356 -26.91 -55.94 20.79
N CYS A 357 -26.43 -56.30 19.60
CA CYS A 357 -25.03 -56.30 19.25
C CYS A 357 -24.79 -55.34 18.07
N ILE A 358 -23.77 -54.49 18.20
CA ILE A 358 -23.32 -53.57 17.16
C ILE A 358 -21.81 -53.71 17.05
N GLU A 359 -21.32 -54.37 15.98
CA GLU A 359 -19.89 -54.49 15.70
C GLU A 359 -19.61 -54.16 14.23
N GLY A 360 -18.88 -53.06 14.00
CA GLY A 360 -18.60 -52.58 12.64
C GLY A 360 -19.86 -52.24 11.85
N GLU A 361 -20.04 -52.91 10.70
CA GLU A 361 -21.23 -52.76 9.85
C GLU A 361 -22.35 -53.77 10.17
N GLU A 362 -22.13 -54.71 11.10
CA GLU A 362 -23.11 -55.74 11.46
C GLU A 362 -23.99 -55.25 12.62
N ARG A 363 -25.31 -55.40 12.47
CA ARG A 363 -26.32 -54.94 13.43
C ARG A 363 -27.34 -56.04 13.65
N VAL A 364 -27.42 -56.52 14.89
CA VAL A 364 -28.19 -57.72 15.23
C VAL A 364 -28.93 -57.51 16.56
N PRO A 365 -30.25 -57.25 16.53
CA PRO A 365 -31.08 -57.33 17.73
C PRO A 365 -31.36 -58.80 18.09
N ALA A 366 -31.38 -59.07 19.40
CA ALA A 366 -31.73 -60.36 19.98
C ALA A 366 -32.98 -60.18 20.87
N GLU A 367 -34.06 -60.83 20.44
CA GLU A 367 -35.39 -60.78 21.06
C GLU A 367 -35.72 -62.09 21.79
#